data_AF-A0A4R5FJP4-F1
#
_entry.id   AF-A0A4R5FJP4-F1
#
_cell.length_a   1.000
_cell.length_b   1.000
_cell.length_c   1.000
_cell.angle_alpha   90.00
_cell.angle_beta   90.00
_cell.angle_gamma   90.00
#
_symmetry.space_group_name_H-M   'P 1'
#
loop_
_entity.id
_entity.type
_entity.pdbx_description
1 polymer ?
#
loop_
_entity_poly.entity_id
_entity_poly.type
_entity_poly.pdbx_seq_one_letter_code
_entity_poly.pdbx_strand_id
1 'polypeptide(L)'
;MYEILLDNQYQSPTVKSCINEIWKKEIMIEDANRQILLYLSKGFKIKELDGIICLTTSAIQKRIIRMKKVFEVTDDTGLVKEAI
;
A
#
# COMPACT_ATOMS: atom_id res chain seq x y z
N MET A 1 -8.84 -21.66 33.31
CA MET A 1 -9.41 -21.95 31.98
C MET A 1 -8.74 -20.99 31.02
N TYR A 2 -7.69 -21.42 30.33
CA TYR A 2 -7.00 -20.56 29.36
C TYR A 2 -7.72 -20.70 28.03
N GLU A 3 -8.46 -19.66 27.68
CA GLU A 3 -9.02 -19.47 26.36
C GLU A 3 -7.85 -19.16 25.42
N ILE A 4 -7.18 -20.21 24.94
CA ILE A 4 -6.16 -20.11 23.90
C ILE A 4 -6.91 -19.85 22.60
N LEU A 5 -7.40 -18.62 22.47
CA LEU A 5 -8.09 -18.13 21.29
C LEU A 5 -7.14 -18.23 20.09
N LEU A 6 -7.59 -19.02 19.12
CA LEU A 6 -7.53 -18.75 17.68
C LEU A 6 -6.25 -18.04 17.18
N ASP A 7 -5.32 -18.83 16.64
CA ASP A 7 -4.52 -18.53 15.43
C ASP A 7 -3.83 -17.15 15.31
N ASN A 8 -3.72 -16.41 16.41
CA ASN A 8 -3.17 -15.07 16.41
C ASN A 8 -2.00 -15.08 17.38
N GLN A 9 -0.84 -15.51 16.87
CA GLN A 9 0.42 -15.35 17.57
C GLN A 9 0.51 -13.91 18.07
N TYR A 10 0.56 -13.74 19.40
CA TYR A 10 0.77 -12.43 20.00
C TYR A 10 2.15 -11.93 19.60
N GLN A 11 2.21 -11.14 18.54
CA GLN A 11 3.43 -10.47 18.10
C GLN A 11 3.62 -9.20 18.92
N SER A 12 4.84 -9.00 19.43
CA SER A 12 5.17 -7.76 20.12
C SER A 12 5.02 -6.56 19.16
N PRO A 13 4.78 -5.34 19.69
CA PRO A 13 4.69 -4.13 18.87
C PRO A 13 5.93 -3.92 17.98
N THR A 14 7.11 -4.29 18.48
CA THR A 14 8.38 -4.24 17.73
C THR A 14 8.37 -5.20 16.55
N VAL A 15 7.94 -6.46 16.74
CA VAL A 15 7.87 -7.45 15.66
C VAL A 15 6.88 -7.00 14.59
N LYS A 16 5.69 -6.52 15.00
CA LYS A 16 4.69 -5.97 14.06
C LYS A 16 5.25 -4.82 13.23
N SER A 17 5.97 -3.89 13.87
CA SER A 17 6.60 -2.76 13.18
C SER A 17 7.65 -3.22 12.18
N CYS A 18 8.54 -4.14 12.56
CA CYS A 18 9.55 -4.69 11.66
C CYS A 18 8.92 -5.39 10.44
N ILE A 19 7.87 -6.18 10.65
CA ILE A 19 7.15 -6.83 9.56
C ILE A 19 6.53 -5.78 8.63
N ASN A 20 5.87 -4.76 9.18
CA ASN A 20 5.27 -3.70 8.38
C ASN A 20 6.30 -2.97 7.51
N GLU A 21 7.46 -2.66 8.07
CA GLU A 21 8.57 -2.03 7.33
C GLU A 21 9.11 -2.91 6.19
N ILE A 22 9.16 -4.23 6.39
CA ILE A 22 9.51 -5.17 5.30
C ILE A 22 8.47 -5.10 4.19
N TRP A 23 7.18 -5.07 4.53
CA TRP A 23 6.09 -5.03 3.56
C TRP A 23 6.06 -3.72 2.78
N LYS A 24 6.29 -2.58 3.45
CA LYS A 24 6.43 -1.27 2.81
C LYS A 24 7.57 -1.27 1.79
N LYS A 25 8.72 -1.87 2.13
CA LYS A 25 9.85 -1.98 1.19
C LYS A 25 9.53 -2.89 0.01
N GLU A 26 8.93 -4.04 0.27
CA GLU A 26 8.60 -5.03 -0.77
C GLU A 26 7.61 -4.47 -1.80
N ILE A 27 6.53 -3.81 -1.36
CA ILE A 27 5.54 -3.25 -2.28
C ILE A 27 6.10 -2.10 -3.13
N MET A 28 7.12 -1.40 -2.63
CA MET A 28 7.82 -0.34 -3.37
C MET A 28 8.80 -0.87 -4.42
N ILE A 29 9.17 -2.15 -4.40
CA ILE A 29 10.02 -2.74 -5.44
C ILE A 29 9.28 -2.78 -6.79
N GLU A 30 7.94 -2.89 -6.80
CA GLU A 30 7.16 -2.92 -8.04
C GLU A 30 7.17 -1.57 -8.77
N ASP A 31 7.69 -1.53 -10.00
CA ASP A 31 7.75 -0.28 -10.81
C ASP A 31 6.38 0.33 -11.06
N ALA A 32 5.34 -0.48 -11.26
CA ALA A 32 3.97 0.00 -11.43
C ALA A 32 3.46 0.77 -10.20
N ASN A 33 3.79 0.32 -8.99
CA ASN A 33 3.37 0.99 -7.76
C ASN A 33 4.08 2.35 -7.62
N ARG A 34 5.39 2.39 -7.92
CA ARG A 34 6.17 3.63 -7.94
C ARG A 34 5.66 4.63 -8.99
N GLN A 35 5.31 4.15 -10.19
CA GLN A 35 4.70 4.98 -11.23
C GLN A 35 3.34 5.54 -10.79
N ILE A 36 2.47 4.71 -10.21
CA ILE A 36 1.17 5.16 -9.69
C ILE A 36 1.38 6.30 -8.68
N LEU A 37 2.27 6.12 -7.69
CA LEU A 37 2.56 7.14 -6.68
C LEU A 37 3.13 8.43 -7.28
N LEU A 38 4.04 8.32 -8.25
CA LEU A 38 4.61 9.47 -8.95
C LEU A 38 3.55 10.29 -9.70
N TYR A 39 2.58 9.64 -10.35
CA TYR A 39 1.53 10.37 -11.07
C TYR A 39 0.48 10.94 -10.11
N LEU A 40 0.14 10.21 -9.04
CA LEU A 40 -0.73 10.75 -7.98
C LEU A 40 -0.10 11.98 -7.32
N SER A 41 1.22 11.98 -7.05
CA SER A 41 1.92 13.13 -6.46
C SER A 41 1.96 14.36 -7.38
N LYS A 42 1.86 14.14 -8.69
CA LYS A 42 1.71 15.19 -9.71
C LYS A 42 0.26 15.67 -9.89
N GLY A 43 -0.69 15.11 -9.15
CA GLY A 43 -2.11 15.51 -9.19
C GLY A 43 -2.96 14.80 -10.25
N PHE A 44 -2.46 13.74 -10.88
CA PHE A 44 -3.25 12.95 -11.83
C PHE A 44 -4.34 12.16 -11.10
N LYS A 45 -5.52 12.06 -11.72
CA LYS A 45 -6.61 11.21 -11.22
C LYS A 45 -6.42 9.78 -11.69
N ILE A 46 -6.89 8.81 -10.90
CA ILE A 46 -6.81 7.36 -11.21
C ILE A 46 -7.28 7.03 -12.63
N LYS A 47 -8.33 7.69 -13.13
CA LYS A 47 -8.87 7.49 -14.49
C LYS A 47 -7.90 7.89 -15.61
N GLU A 48 -6.95 8.77 -15.33
CA GLU A 48 -5.95 9.26 -16.27
C GLU A 48 -4.73 8.32 -16.34
N LEU A 49 -4.53 7.46 -15.34
CA LEU A 49 -3.37 6.57 -15.25
C LEU A 49 -3.46 5.37 -16.20
N ASP A 50 -4.65 4.95 -16.60
CA ASP A 50 -4.87 3.77 -17.47
C ASP A 50 -4.10 3.88 -18.79
N GLY A 51 -4.15 5.06 -19.40
CA GLY A 51 -3.42 5.37 -20.64
C GLY A 51 -1.92 5.61 -20.49
N ILE A 52 -1.40 5.65 -19.26
CA ILE A 52 0.02 5.99 -18.97
C ILE A 52 0.79 4.77 -18.48
N ILE A 53 0.19 3.97 -17.60
CA ILE A 53 0.88 2.88 -16.88
C ILE A 53 0.64 1.52 -17.57
N CYS A 54 -0.07 1.50 -18.71
CA CYS A 54 -0.44 0.27 -19.43
C CYS A 54 -1.15 -0.76 -18.54
N LEU A 55 -1.89 -0.29 -17.54
CA LEU A 55 -2.67 -1.09 -16.60
C LEU A 55 -4.10 -0.60 -16.63
N THR A 56 -5.05 -1.52 -16.58
CA THR A 56 -6.46 -1.15 -16.48
C THR A 56 -6.74 -0.36 -15.21
N THR A 57 -7.73 0.53 -15.28
CA THR A 57 -8.20 1.30 -14.12
C THR A 57 -8.48 0.41 -12.90
N SER A 58 -9.05 -0.78 -13.09
CA SER A 58 -9.34 -1.73 -12.01
C SER A 58 -8.08 -2.35 -11.39
N ALA A 59 -7.05 -2.63 -12.21
CA ALA A 59 -5.75 -3.09 -11.72
C ALA A 59 -5.06 -1.99 -10.88
N ILE A 60 -5.09 -0.74 -11.35
CA ILE A 60 -4.55 0.42 -10.63
C ILE A 60 -5.27 0.59 -9.29
N GLN A 61 -6.60 0.53 -9.26
CA GLN A 61 -7.38 0.64 -8.02
C GLN A 61 -7.03 -0.45 -7.01
N LYS A 62 -6.93 -1.71 -7.44
CA LYS A 62 -6.52 -2.83 -6.55
C LYS A 62 -5.14 -2.59 -5.95
N ARG A 63 -4.20 -2.08 -6.74
CA ARG A 63 -2.85 -1.74 -6.27
C ARG A 63 -2.88 -0.60 -5.25
N ILE A 64 -3.64 0.46 -5.49
CA ILE A 64 -3.83 1.57 -4.53
C ILE A 64 -4.43 1.05 -3.22
N ILE A 65 -5.48 0.22 -3.26
CA ILE A 65 -6.09 -0.36 -2.06
C ILE A 65 -5.05 -1.18 -1.26
N ARG A 66 -4.23 -1.98 -1.95
CA ARG A 66 -3.16 -2.75 -1.29
C ARG A 66 -2.11 -1.84 -0.66
N MET A 67 -1.66 -0.81 -1.38
CA MET A 67 -0.70 0.16 -0.84
C MET A 67 -1.27 0.87 0.39
N LYS A 68 -2.50 1.39 0.32
CA LYS A 68 -3.17 2.02 1.47
C LYS A 68 -3.22 1.15 2.71
N LYS A 69 -3.47 -0.16 2.54
CA LYS A 69 -3.46 -1.12 3.65
C LYS A 69 -2.08 -1.29 4.27
N VAL A 70 -1.01 -1.31 3.47
CA VAL A 70 0.37 -1.45 3.94
C VAL A 70 0.88 -0.16 4.60
N PHE A 71 0.49 1.00 4.07
CA PHE A 71 0.85 2.30 4.63
C PHE A 71 -0.11 2.78 5.74
N GLU A 72 -1.15 2.00 6.05
CA GLU A 72 -2.13 2.30 7.10
C GLU A 72 -2.82 3.67 6.91
N VAL A 73 -3.09 4.03 5.66
CA VAL A 73 -3.72 5.30 5.24
C VAL A 73 -5.08 5.06 4.59
N THR A 74 -5.98 6.04 4.63
CA THR A 74 -7.35 5.91 4.10
C THR A 74 -7.53 6.62 2.75
N ASP A 75 -6.83 7.73 2.54
CA ASP A 75 -6.96 8.58 1.35
C ASP A 75 -5.69 8.55 0.46
N ASP A 76 -5.84 9.00 -0.78
CA ASP A 76 -4.75 9.00 -1.77
C ASP A 76 -3.66 10.02 -1.42
N THR A 77 -4.03 11.11 -0.75
CA THR A 77 -3.08 12.15 -0.33
C THR A 77 -2.19 11.65 0.79
N GLY A 78 -2.77 10.97 1.78
CA GLY A 78 -2.04 10.30 2.84
C GLY A 78 -1.08 9.24 2.28
N LEU A 79 -1.54 8.48 1.29
CA LEU A 79 -0.69 7.49 0.62
C LEU A 79 0.52 8.11 -0.06
N VAL A 80 0.35 9.21 -0.79
CA VAL A 80 1.48 9.89 -1.45
C VAL A 80 2.46 10.45 -0.43
N LYS A 81 1.96 11.08 0.65
CA LYS A 81 2.80 11.69 1.70
C LYS A 81 3.63 10.69 2.50
N GLU A 82 3.09 9.49 2.73
CA GLU A 82 3.80 8.47 3.50
C GLU A 82 4.82 7.71 2.63
N ALA A 83 4.60 7.65 1.31
CA ALA A 83 5.43 6.87 0.40
C ALA A 83 6.59 7.66 -0.26
N ILE A 84 6.55 9.00 -0.24
CA ILE A 84 7.52 9.92 -0.88
C ILE A 84 7.90 11.02 0.09
#